data_AF-A0A9D9PSG8-F1
#
_entry.id   AF-A0A9D9PSG8-F1
#
_cell.length_a   1.000
_cell.length_b   1.000
_cell.length_c   1.000
_cell.angle_alpha   90.00
_cell.angle_beta   90.00
_cell.angle_gamma   90.00
#
_symmetry.space_group_name_H-M   'P 1'
#
loop_
_entity.id
_entity.type
_entity.pdbx_description
1 polymer ?
#
loop_
_entity_poly.entity_id
_entity_poly.type
_entity_poly.pdbx_seq_one_letter_code
_entity_poly.pdbx_strand_id
1 'polypeptide(L)'
;RGYDSLRNMEKYILDGQAMLMSVKVGQKFNMDRIRGFGCYDSCPDAMSVDTETELAYCQCDMDYVVESANGRTKKADRLKLNLYLDVKMRAMVLLRLRLELESQKAELEEMLRVKAVLPRGCEQEQAGDPAADGGAAAAGEKRGVRTKDLRRTHGYYKVLYDRKTRVMKSFELDGTKVSNARLLAGYFASVTHRLDFSPMEAYHQYKLRDEQEKYFEQMKDQMAADRQRCWSEEGWTGRQLILFVSLILGSQVRHVWRTKLKDRFSSSLEILDEMRSIRCIEHPGHARKITPFVGAQLEICEAFGFEPPKGCDKVYTSIRKQEKKRGRPRKKVVEVNND
;
A
#
# COMPACT_ATOMS: atom_id res chain seq x y z
N ARG A 1 3.82 5.27 2.65
CA ARG A 1 2.90 6.42 2.84
C ARG A 1 3.24 7.12 4.14
N GLY A 2 4.09 8.14 4.08
CA GLY A 2 4.45 8.90 5.28
C GLY A 2 3.41 9.98 5.52
N TYR A 3 3.03 10.16 6.79
CA TYR A 3 2.56 11.45 7.22
C TYR A 3 3.64 12.48 6.92
N ASP A 4 3.24 13.63 6.40
CA ASP A 4 4.21 14.68 6.18
C ASP A 4 4.62 15.31 7.52
N SER A 5 5.83 15.86 7.55
CA SER A 5 6.36 16.49 8.75
C SER A 5 5.84 17.93 8.86
N LEU A 6 5.71 18.42 10.09
CA LEU A 6 5.37 19.83 10.35
C LEU A 6 6.36 20.76 9.64
N ARG A 7 7.66 20.40 9.65
CA ARG A 7 8.73 21.12 8.98
C ARG A 7 8.51 21.27 7.47
N ASN A 8 7.96 20.25 6.82
CA ASN A 8 7.66 20.32 5.39
C ASN A 8 6.44 21.21 5.13
N MET A 9 5.41 21.13 5.98
CA MET A 9 4.28 22.05 5.93
C MET A 9 4.74 23.51 6.05
N GLU A 10 5.56 23.82 7.05
CA GLU A 10 6.16 25.14 7.26
C GLU A 10 6.96 25.60 6.04
N LYS A 11 7.75 24.70 5.44
CA LYS A 11 8.50 24.98 4.22
C LYS A 11 7.57 25.40 3.07
N TYR A 12 6.51 24.64 2.79
CA TYR A 12 5.58 25.00 1.71
C TYR A 12 4.88 26.34 1.98
N ILE A 13 4.56 26.65 3.24
CA ILE A 13 4.00 27.96 3.63
C ILE A 13 5.02 29.07 3.31
N LEU A 14 6.27 28.90 3.72
CA LEU A 14 7.38 29.83 3.46
C LEU A 14 7.60 30.04 1.95
N ASP A 15 7.57 28.96 1.17
CA ASP A 15 7.73 28.98 -0.29
C ASP A 15 6.47 29.49 -1.00
N GLY A 16 5.32 29.56 -0.32
CA GLY A 16 4.05 29.99 -0.91
C GLY A 16 3.46 28.98 -1.90
N GLN A 17 3.84 27.71 -1.77
CA GLN A 17 3.37 26.64 -2.65
C GLN A 17 2.03 26.10 -2.14
N ALA A 18 1.11 25.78 -3.04
CA ALA A 18 -0.12 25.08 -2.67
C ALA A 18 0.19 23.63 -2.27
N MET A 19 -0.48 23.12 -1.24
CA MET A 19 -0.29 21.74 -0.80
C MET A 19 -1.55 21.08 -0.27
N LEU A 20 -1.56 19.75 -0.45
CA LEU A 20 -2.47 18.80 0.17
C LEU A 20 -1.63 17.66 0.75
N MET A 21 -1.68 17.48 2.07
CA MET A 21 -0.88 16.45 2.76
C MET A 21 -1.66 15.77 3.87
N SER A 22 -1.35 14.50 4.17
CA SER A 22 -1.85 13.85 5.38
C SER A 22 -0.94 14.15 6.57
N VAL A 23 -1.55 14.42 7.71
CA VAL A 23 -0.86 14.78 8.96
C VAL A 23 -1.15 13.75 10.05
N LYS A 24 -0.18 13.54 10.95
CA LYS A 24 -0.37 12.62 12.08
C LYS A 24 -1.47 13.17 13.00
N VAL A 25 -2.45 12.33 13.31
CA VAL A 25 -3.54 12.71 14.21
C VAL A 25 -3.06 12.95 15.64
N GLY A 26 -1.94 12.32 16.03
CA GLY A 26 -1.30 12.58 17.32
C GLY A 26 -0.61 13.95 17.45
N GLN A 27 -0.60 14.79 16.42
CA GLN A 27 -0.11 16.18 16.54
C GLN A 27 -1.02 16.98 17.45
N LYS A 28 -0.45 17.93 18.20
CA LYS A 28 -1.16 18.70 19.24
C LYS A 28 -2.46 19.35 18.71
N PHE A 29 -2.39 20.04 17.57
CA PHE A 29 -3.56 20.70 16.97
C PHE A 29 -4.70 19.74 16.59
N ASN A 30 -4.38 18.53 16.13
CA ASN A 30 -5.37 17.50 15.83
C ASN A 30 -5.97 16.92 17.13
N MET A 31 -5.12 16.62 18.11
CA MET A 31 -5.54 16.10 19.42
C MET A 31 -6.47 17.07 20.14
N ASP A 32 -6.11 18.36 20.17
CA ASP A 32 -6.90 19.40 20.82
C ASP A 32 -8.29 19.52 20.17
N ARG A 33 -8.36 19.42 18.83
CA ARG A 33 -9.64 19.43 18.11
C ARG A 33 -10.49 18.20 18.42
N ILE A 34 -9.89 16.99 18.41
CA ILE A 34 -10.61 15.75 18.70
C ILE A 34 -11.10 15.72 20.15
N ARG A 35 -10.30 16.20 21.10
CA ARG A 35 -10.72 16.37 22.50
C ARG A 35 -11.90 17.33 22.63
N GLY A 36 -11.93 18.37 21.81
CA GLY A 36 -13.03 19.33 21.74
C GLY A 36 -14.38 18.74 21.35
N PHE A 37 -14.42 17.54 20.74
CA PHE A 37 -15.67 16.84 20.44
C PHE A 37 -16.32 16.16 21.65
N GLY A 38 -15.57 15.98 22.75
CA GLY A 38 -16.06 15.29 23.92
C GLY A 38 -16.33 13.80 23.69
N CYS A 39 -17.27 13.25 24.47
CA CYS A 39 -17.68 11.85 24.38
C CYS A 39 -18.83 11.69 23.39
N TYR A 40 -18.71 10.73 22.49
CA TYR A 40 -19.72 10.34 21.53
C TYR A 40 -19.65 8.82 21.32
N ASP A 41 -20.75 8.23 20.88
CA ASP A 41 -20.88 6.78 20.77
C ASP A 41 -20.30 6.29 19.43
N SER A 42 -20.90 6.71 18.32
CA SER A 42 -20.49 6.33 16.95
C SER A 42 -19.75 7.46 16.23
N CYS A 43 -20.34 8.65 16.18
CA CYS A 43 -19.83 9.82 15.48
C CYS A 43 -20.07 11.09 16.32
N PRO A 44 -19.14 12.07 16.34
CA PRO A 44 -19.40 13.38 16.92
C PRO A 44 -20.50 14.13 16.17
N ASP A 45 -21.39 14.82 16.89
CA ASP A 45 -22.45 15.66 16.31
C ASP A 45 -21.90 16.83 15.46
N ALA A 46 -20.67 17.24 15.75
CA ALA A 46 -19.99 18.31 15.01
C ALA A 46 -19.45 17.88 13.64
N MET A 47 -19.54 16.59 13.27
CA MET A 47 -19.07 16.06 12.00
C MET A 47 -20.25 15.72 11.09
N SER A 48 -20.12 16.05 9.80
CA SER A 48 -21.06 15.62 8.77
C SER A 48 -20.69 14.23 8.27
N VAL A 49 -21.66 13.45 7.80
CA VAL A 49 -21.41 12.10 7.27
C VAL A 49 -21.61 12.11 5.77
N ASP A 50 -20.61 11.61 5.04
CA ASP A 50 -20.71 11.37 3.61
C ASP A 50 -21.36 10.01 3.35
N THR A 51 -22.43 9.98 2.56
CA THR A 51 -23.20 8.75 2.31
C THR A 51 -22.53 7.80 1.33
N GLU A 52 -21.64 8.30 0.46
CA GLU A 52 -20.96 7.48 -0.53
C GLU A 52 -19.77 6.71 0.08
N THR A 53 -18.96 7.41 0.86
CA THR A 53 -17.77 6.84 1.51
C THR A 53 -18.02 6.34 2.92
N GLU A 54 -19.18 6.68 3.52
CA GLU A 54 -19.55 6.40 4.91
C GLU A 54 -18.56 6.99 5.93
N LEU A 55 -17.84 8.04 5.53
CA LEU A 55 -16.89 8.75 6.39
C LEU A 55 -17.57 9.93 7.06
N ALA A 56 -17.33 10.08 8.36
CA ALA A 56 -17.62 11.33 9.04
C ALA A 56 -16.48 12.32 8.80
N TYR A 57 -16.79 13.59 8.54
CA TYR A 57 -15.81 14.63 8.23
C TYR A 57 -16.17 15.99 8.85
N CYS A 58 -15.15 16.81 9.09
CA CYS A 58 -15.31 18.24 9.34
C CYS A 58 -14.10 19.02 8.82
N GLN A 59 -14.31 20.30 8.50
CA GLN A 59 -13.26 21.24 8.15
C GLN A 59 -13.13 22.32 9.21
N CYS A 60 -11.91 22.75 9.50
CA CYS A 60 -11.69 24.00 10.23
C CYS A 60 -10.54 24.79 9.61
N ASP A 61 -10.71 26.11 9.59
CA ASP A 61 -9.63 27.03 9.25
C ASP A 61 -8.58 27.03 10.37
N MET A 62 -7.32 27.09 9.98
CA MET A 62 -6.17 27.13 10.88
C MET A 62 -5.45 28.46 10.74
N ASP A 63 -5.48 29.27 11.80
CA ASP A 63 -4.58 30.41 11.93
C ASP A 63 -3.18 29.91 12.34
N TYR A 64 -2.26 29.93 11.38
CA TYR A 64 -0.89 29.44 11.58
C TYR A 64 0.11 30.44 11.02
N VAL A 65 1.16 30.73 11.80
CA VAL A 65 2.24 31.64 11.44
C VAL A 65 3.56 30.89 11.55
N VAL A 66 4.35 30.94 10.48
CA VAL A 66 5.66 30.28 10.42
C VAL A 66 6.74 31.33 10.63
N GLU A 67 7.66 31.05 11.55
CA GLU A 67 8.87 31.85 11.74
C GLU A 67 10.03 31.20 10.97
N SER A 68 10.63 31.96 10.07
CA SER A 68 11.83 31.52 9.35
C SER A 68 13.07 31.63 10.24
N ALA A 69 14.12 30.88 9.92
CA ALA A 69 15.42 30.96 10.60
C ALA A 69 16.02 32.38 10.62
N ASN A 70 15.59 33.24 9.69
CA ASN A 70 16.05 34.62 9.57
C ASN A 70 15.17 35.62 10.36
N GLY A 71 14.28 35.13 11.22
CA GLY A 71 13.36 35.95 12.03
C GLY A 71 12.18 36.56 11.26
N ARG A 72 12.06 36.29 9.95
CA ARG A 72 10.88 36.72 9.18
C ARG A 72 9.71 35.80 9.47
N THR A 73 8.54 36.37 9.72
CA THR A 73 7.30 35.60 9.93
C THR A 73 6.46 35.61 8.66
N LYS A 74 5.76 34.51 8.38
CA LYS A 74 4.81 34.41 7.27
C LYS A 74 3.54 33.72 7.73
N LYS A 75 2.40 34.40 7.56
CA LYS A 75 1.08 33.82 7.84
C LYS A 75 0.72 32.81 6.76
N ALA A 76 0.14 31.68 7.17
CA ALA A 76 -0.40 30.70 6.26
C ALA A 76 -1.64 31.27 5.54
N ASP A 77 -1.71 31.07 4.23
CA ASP A 77 -2.80 31.48 3.37
C ASP A 77 -3.80 30.32 3.20
N ARG A 78 -5.05 30.53 3.65
CA ARG A 78 -6.16 29.56 3.55
C ARG A 78 -5.75 28.15 3.97
N LEU A 79 -5.12 28.06 5.14
CA LEU A 79 -4.74 26.78 5.74
C LEU A 79 -5.97 26.15 6.39
N LYS A 80 -6.36 24.96 5.94
CA LYS A 80 -7.51 24.24 6.47
C LYS A 80 -7.10 22.86 6.94
N LEU A 81 -7.61 22.46 8.10
CA LEU A 81 -7.56 21.10 8.59
C LEU A 81 -8.84 20.37 8.20
N ASN A 82 -8.66 19.26 7.49
CA ASN A 82 -9.71 18.32 7.19
C ASN A 82 -9.52 17.11 8.11
N LEU A 83 -10.52 16.86 8.95
CA LEU A 83 -10.51 15.75 9.88
C LEU A 83 -11.60 14.76 9.47
N TYR A 84 -11.25 13.48 9.46
CA TYR A 84 -12.12 12.39 9.06
C TYR A 84 -12.15 11.32 10.13
N LEU A 85 -13.29 10.66 10.27
CA LEU A 85 -13.52 9.53 11.15
C LEU A 85 -14.16 8.39 10.34
N ASP A 86 -13.48 7.26 10.32
CA ASP A 86 -14.03 6.00 9.84
C ASP A 86 -14.57 5.21 11.04
N VAL A 87 -15.90 5.15 11.14
CA VAL A 87 -16.62 4.51 12.26
C VAL A 87 -16.39 2.99 12.29
N LYS A 88 -16.32 2.36 11.11
CA LYS A 88 -16.08 0.91 10.98
C LYS A 88 -14.66 0.57 11.44
N MET A 89 -13.67 1.35 10.99
CA MET A 89 -12.29 1.20 11.41
C MET A 89 -12.10 1.54 12.88
N ARG A 90 -12.81 2.53 13.43
CA ARG A 90 -12.78 2.84 14.87
C ARG A 90 -13.15 1.62 15.70
N ALA A 91 -14.29 0.98 15.41
CA ALA A 91 -14.74 -0.21 16.13
C ALA A 91 -13.69 -1.34 16.06
N MET A 92 -13.15 -1.60 14.88
CA MET A 92 -12.11 -2.62 14.67
C MET A 92 -10.82 -2.29 15.46
N VAL A 93 -10.35 -1.04 15.40
CA VAL A 93 -9.11 -0.60 16.08
C VAL A 93 -9.27 -0.66 17.60
N LEU A 94 -10.43 -0.29 18.14
CA LEU A 94 -10.71 -0.40 19.57
C LEU A 94 -10.71 -1.86 20.05
N LEU A 95 -11.30 -2.78 19.28
CA LEU A 95 -11.26 -4.20 19.59
C LEU A 95 -9.82 -4.74 19.56
N ARG A 96 -9.05 -4.39 18.51
CA ARG A 96 -7.63 -4.80 18.41
C ARG A 96 -6.80 -4.27 19.58
N LEU A 97 -7.01 -3.00 19.97
CA LEU A 97 -6.34 -2.42 21.13
C LEU A 97 -6.65 -3.21 22.40
N ARG A 98 -7.91 -3.64 22.59
CA ARG A 98 -8.30 -4.45 23.74
C ARG A 98 -7.60 -5.81 23.74
N LEU A 99 -7.61 -6.52 22.61
CA LEU A 99 -6.93 -7.80 22.45
C LEU A 99 -5.43 -7.67 22.70
N GLU A 100 -4.81 -6.60 22.21
CA GLU A 100 -3.38 -6.32 22.43
C GLU A 100 -3.08 -6.04 23.91
N LEU A 101 -3.93 -5.29 24.60
CA LEU A 101 -3.78 -5.03 26.04
C LEU A 101 -3.93 -6.30 26.88
N GLU A 102 -4.85 -7.20 26.52
CA GLU A 102 -5.06 -8.48 27.17
C GLU A 102 -3.87 -9.44 26.91
N SER A 103 -3.39 -9.50 25.67
CA SER A 103 -2.20 -10.30 25.29
C SER A 103 -0.94 -9.83 26.03
N GLN A 104 -0.64 -8.52 26.00
CA GLN A 104 0.52 -7.97 26.69
C GLN A 104 0.44 -8.20 28.21
N LYS A 105 -0.77 -8.11 28.79
CA LYS A 105 -0.97 -8.39 30.22
C LYS A 105 -0.64 -9.84 30.56
N ALA A 106 -1.16 -10.79 29.79
CA ALA A 106 -0.92 -12.22 30.02
C ALA A 106 0.58 -12.57 29.91
N GLU A 107 1.28 -12.01 28.92
CA GLU A 107 2.73 -12.17 28.77
C GLU A 107 3.52 -11.61 29.97
N LEU A 108 3.15 -10.43 30.46
CA LEU A 108 3.79 -9.78 31.61
C LEU A 108 3.51 -10.52 32.92
N GLU A 109 2.30 -11.07 33.11
CA GLU A 109 1.95 -11.91 34.26
C GLU A 109 2.77 -13.19 34.29
N GLU A 110 2.96 -13.84 33.14
CA GLU A 110 3.81 -15.04 33.05
C GLU A 110 5.29 -14.71 33.28
N MET A 111 5.78 -13.59 32.73
CA MET A 111 7.15 -13.11 33.00
C MET A 111 7.39 -12.82 34.49
N LEU A 112 6.39 -12.26 35.17
CA LEU A 112 6.43 -12.02 36.62
C LEU A 112 6.45 -13.35 37.40
N ARG A 113 5.64 -14.33 36.98
CA ARG A 113 5.58 -15.67 37.59
C ARG A 113 6.92 -16.42 37.48
N VAL A 114 7.54 -16.39 36.31
CA VAL A 114 8.80 -17.10 36.02
C VAL A 114 10.03 -16.32 36.53
N LYS A 115 9.84 -15.09 37.05
CA LYS A 115 10.94 -14.18 37.44
C LYS A 115 11.94 -14.00 36.31
N ALA A 116 11.42 -13.78 35.09
CA ALA A 116 12.23 -13.69 33.89
C ALA A 116 13.26 -12.55 33.98
N VAL A 117 14.48 -12.82 33.50
CA VAL A 117 15.56 -11.84 33.41
C VAL A 117 15.45 -11.08 32.09
N LEU A 118 15.30 -9.76 32.16
CA LEU A 118 15.12 -8.92 30.98
C LEU A 118 16.43 -8.75 30.17
N PRO A 119 16.37 -8.73 28.82
CA PRO A 119 17.55 -8.56 27.96
C PRO A 119 18.23 -7.18 28.11
N ARG A 120 19.53 -7.08 27.76
CA ARG A 120 20.32 -5.82 27.88
C ARG A 120 19.84 -4.80 26.84
N GLY A 121 19.80 -3.51 27.21
CA GLY A 121 19.36 -2.39 26.35
C GLY A 121 18.00 -1.79 26.71
N CYS A 122 17.39 -2.20 27.82
CA CYS A 122 16.04 -1.79 28.24
C CYS A 122 16.02 -0.61 29.22
N GLU A 123 16.85 0.41 29.05
CA GLU A 123 16.92 1.51 30.02
C GLU A 123 15.69 2.43 29.95
N GLN A 124 14.95 2.51 31.06
CA GLN A 124 14.21 3.70 31.43
C GLN A 124 15.08 4.50 32.40
N GLU A 125 15.52 5.69 31.97
CA GLU A 125 16.04 6.70 32.88
C GLU A 125 14.92 7.08 33.85
N GLN A 126 15.14 6.81 35.14
CA GLN A 126 14.49 7.58 36.19
C GLN A 126 15.32 8.83 36.39
N ALA A 127 14.67 10.00 36.31
CA ALA A 127 15.25 11.27 36.71
C ALA A 127 15.66 11.20 38.19
N GLY A 128 16.92 11.54 38.47
CA GLY A 128 17.51 11.64 39.80
C GLY A 128 18.88 12.30 39.73
N ASP A 129 18.86 13.63 39.86
CA ASP A 129 19.90 14.61 40.20
C ASP A 129 21.21 14.80 39.38
N PRO A 130 21.70 16.06 39.26
CA PRO A 130 22.74 16.44 38.32
C PRO A 130 24.13 16.39 38.98
N ALA A 131 25.04 15.59 38.43
CA ALA A 131 26.47 15.79 38.65
C ALA A 131 27.31 14.99 37.64
N ALA A 132 28.20 15.73 36.95
CA ALA A 132 29.48 15.28 36.40
C ALA A 132 29.44 14.23 35.28
N ASP A 133 30.28 14.21 34.26
CA ASP A 133 31.26 15.12 33.64
C ASP A 133 31.64 14.41 32.31
N GLY A 134 32.38 15.07 31.44
CA GLY A 134 32.62 14.69 30.04
C GLY A 134 33.24 13.30 29.77
N GLY A 135 33.10 12.88 28.50
CA GLY A 135 33.76 11.67 27.99
C GLY A 135 33.32 11.30 26.58
N ALA A 136 34.02 11.84 25.57
CA ALA A 136 33.91 11.40 24.18
C ALA A 136 34.49 9.99 24.01
N ALA A 137 33.80 9.09 23.28
CA ALA A 137 34.45 7.94 22.65
C ALA A 137 33.61 7.30 21.53
N ALA A 138 34.16 7.42 20.32
CA ALA A 138 34.32 6.40 19.28
C ALA A 138 33.09 5.67 18.70
N ALA A 139 32.84 5.97 17.43
CA ALA A 139 32.08 5.14 16.50
C ALA A 139 32.70 3.74 16.36
N GLY A 140 31.88 2.71 16.58
CA GLY A 140 32.22 1.32 16.34
C GLY A 140 30.98 0.57 15.86
N GLU A 141 30.95 0.30 14.57
CA GLU A 141 29.90 -0.43 13.87
C GLU A 141 29.82 -1.88 14.37
N LYS A 142 28.68 -2.28 14.95
CA LYS A 142 28.37 -3.68 15.28
C LYS A 142 27.04 -4.08 14.65
N ARG A 143 27.12 -4.88 13.58
CA ARG A 143 26.03 -5.72 13.07
C ARG A 143 25.63 -6.72 14.16
N GLY A 144 24.66 -6.33 14.98
CA GLY A 144 23.96 -7.21 15.93
C GLY A 144 22.57 -7.55 15.41
N VAL A 145 22.22 -8.84 15.44
CA VAL A 145 20.85 -9.31 15.23
C VAL A 145 19.93 -8.56 16.21
N ARG A 146 18.95 -7.83 15.68
CA ARG A 146 18.04 -6.94 16.43
C ARG A 146 17.15 -7.74 17.39
N THR A 147 17.55 -7.88 18.65
CA THR A 147 16.66 -8.25 19.75
C THR A 147 15.57 -7.19 19.83
N LYS A 148 14.32 -7.56 19.54
CA LYS A 148 13.17 -6.64 19.56
C LYS A 148 12.94 -6.18 21.00
N ASP A 149 13.06 -4.88 21.24
CA ASP A 149 13.03 -4.25 22.57
C ASP A 149 11.72 -4.52 23.32
N LEU A 150 11.78 -4.75 24.64
CA LEU A 150 10.60 -4.96 25.50
C LEU A 150 9.57 -3.82 25.40
N ARG A 151 10.05 -2.60 25.12
CA ARG A 151 9.24 -1.40 24.85
C ARG A 151 8.42 -1.50 23.55
N ARG A 152 8.91 -2.20 22.55
CA ARG A 152 8.17 -2.44 21.30
C ARG A 152 7.08 -3.48 21.50
N THR A 153 7.34 -4.48 22.34
CA THR A 153 6.39 -5.58 22.61
C THR A 153 5.31 -5.20 23.63
N HIS A 154 5.66 -4.41 24.67
CA HIS A 154 4.76 -4.01 25.76
C HIS A 154 4.55 -2.49 25.81
N GLY A 155 4.21 -1.89 24.67
CA GLY A 155 4.16 -0.42 24.54
C GLY A 155 3.17 0.29 25.47
N TYR A 156 2.15 -0.42 25.95
CA TYR A 156 1.07 0.10 26.81
C TYR A 156 1.27 -0.13 28.31
N TYR A 157 2.29 -0.88 28.71
CA TYR A 157 2.60 -1.15 30.10
C TYR A 157 3.97 -0.56 30.47
N LYS A 158 4.07 0.02 31.66
CA LYS A 158 5.33 0.41 32.28
C LYS A 158 5.81 -0.76 33.13
N VAL A 159 6.93 -1.36 32.73
CA VAL A 159 7.51 -2.52 33.43
C VAL A 159 8.60 -2.02 34.37
N LEU A 160 8.47 -2.34 35.65
CA LEU A 160 9.48 -2.05 36.67
C LEU A 160 10.30 -3.31 36.94
N TYR A 161 11.62 -3.16 36.97
CA TYR A 161 12.56 -4.26 37.18
C TYR A 161 13.73 -3.83 38.08
N ASP A 162 14.40 -4.79 38.71
CA ASP A 162 15.59 -4.51 39.50
C ASP A 162 16.80 -4.20 38.61
N ARG A 163 17.50 -3.08 38.84
CA ARG A 163 18.69 -2.73 38.05
C ARG A 163 19.82 -3.76 38.17
N LYS A 164 19.95 -4.43 39.32
CA LYS A 164 21.07 -5.37 39.56
C LYS A 164 20.78 -6.76 39.02
N THR A 165 19.60 -7.31 39.31
CA THR A 165 19.23 -8.68 38.91
C THR A 165 18.48 -8.73 37.58
N ARG A 166 17.96 -7.59 37.10
CA ARG A 166 17.13 -7.45 35.90
C ARG A 166 15.90 -8.34 35.88
N VAL A 167 15.46 -8.76 37.06
CA VAL A 167 14.20 -9.47 37.27
C VAL A 167 13.08 -8.45 37.35
N MET A 168 12.01 -8.71 36.61
CA MET A 168 10.78 -7.92 36.65
C MET A 168 10.13 -7.98 38.05
N LYS A 169 9.75 -6.82 38.60
CA LYS A 169 9.11 -6.70 39.92
C LYS A 169 7.61 -6.44 39.82
N SER A 170 7.21 -5.54 38.93
CA SER A 170 5.81 -5.16 38.74
C SER A 170 5.61 -4.52 37.37
N PHE A 171 4.35 -4.37 36.97
CA PHE A 171 3.97 -3.62 35.79
C PHE A 171 2.73 -2.79 36.06
N GLU A 172 2.63 -1.64 35.40
CA GLU A 172 1.50 -0.72 35.53
C GLU A 172 0.98 -0.35 34.14
N LEU A 173 -0.33 -0.21 34.01
CA LEU A 173 -0.96 0.21 32.77
C LEU A 173 -0.71 1.71 32.53
N ASP A 174 -0.20 2.06 31.35
CA ASP A 174 -0.07 3.46 30.94
C ASP A 174 -1.42 4.00 30.45
N GLY A 175 -2.26 4.43 31.40
CA GLY A 175 -3.60 4.95 31.12
C GLY A 175 -3.61 6.14 30.15
N THR A 176 -2.54 6.94 30.11
CA THR A 176 -2.42 8.07 29.19
C THR A 176 -2.25 7.62 27.74
N LYS A 177 -1.43 6.60 27.49
CA LYS A 177 -1.28 6.02 26.15
C LYS A 177 -2.54 5.31 25.69
N VAL A 178 -3.18 4.55 26.57
CA VAL A 178 -4.41 3.82 26.25
C VAL A 178 -5.55 4.79 25.94
N SER A 179 -5.74 5.83 26.75
CA SER A 179 -6.77 6.86 26.49
C SER A 179 -6.50 7.62 25.18
N ASN A 180 -5.26 8.02 24.90
CA ASN A 180 -4.92 8.65 23.63
C ASN A 180 -5.12 7.71 22.43
N ALA A 181 -4.76 6.42 22.55
CA ALA A 181 -4.97 5.43 21.50
C ALA A 181 -6.47 5.20 21.22
N ARG A 182 -7.31 5.16 22.27
CA ARG A 182 -8.77 5.09 22.14
C ARG A 182 -9.36 6.35 21.50
N LEU A 183 -8.88 7.52 21.92
CA LEU A 183 -9.34 8.81 21.39
C LEU A 183 -9.08 8.90 19.89
N LEU A 184 -7.86 8.55 19.46
CA LEU A 184 -7.39 8.63 18.08
C LEU A 184 -7.90 7.50 17.17
N ALA A 185 -8.55 6.47 17.73
CA ALA A 185 -9.00 5.32 16.97
C ALA A 185 -9.98 5.72 15.85
N GLY A 186 -9.67 5.31 14.62
CA GLY A 186 -10.48 5.57 13.43
C GLY A 186 -10.36 6.98 12.84
N TYR A 187 -9.63 7.89 13.50
CA TYR A 187 -9.38 9.22 12.95
C TYR A 187 -8.22 9.21 11.95
N PHE A 188 -8.35 10.07 10.94
CA PHE A 188 -7.25 10.47 10.07
C PHE A 188 -7.47 11.91 9.63
N ALA A 189 -6.38 12.58 9.26
CA ALA A 189 -6.42 14.01 8.97
C ALA A 189 -5.57 14.36 7.73
N SER A 190 -6.03 15.38 7.01
CA SER A 190 -5.27 16.04 5.96
C SER A 190 -5.32 17.56 6.13
N VAL A 191 -4.27 18.23 5.65
CA VAL A 191 -4.15 19.68 5.66
C VAL A 191 -4.05 20.16 4.23
N THR A 192 -4.80 21.22 3.93
CA THR A 192 -4.77 21.94 2.66
C THR A 192 -4.32 23.37 2.88
N HIS A 193 -3.54 23.92 1.96
CA HIS A 193 -3.06 25.31 2.01
C HIS A 193 -3.10 25.89 0.61
N ARG A 194 -3.60 27.14 0.50
CA ARG A 194 -3.89 27.82 -0.78
C ARG A 194 -4.84 27.06 -1.71
N LEU A 195 -5.59 26.08 -1.18
CA LEU A 195 -6.55 25.27 -1.93
C LEU A 195 -7.93 25.42 -1.29
N ASP A 196 -8.96 25.70 -2.11
CA ASP A 196 -10.36 25.78 -1.68
C ASP A 196 -11.06 24.47 -2.03
N PHE A 197 -10.62 23.41 -1.36
CA PHE A 197 -11.30 22.12 -1.47
C PHE A 197 -12.30 21.96 -0.34
N SER A 198 -13.45 21.38 -0.66
CA SER A 198 -14.29 20.76 0.36
C SER A 198 -13.53 19.59 1.02
N PRO A 199 -13.89 19.16 2.24
CA PRO A 199 -13.26 18.01 2.87
C PRO A 199 -13.27 16.77 1.98
N MET A 200 -14.41 16.47 1.35
CA MET A 200 -14.50 15.28 0.50
C MET A 200 -13.70 15.44 -0.79
N GLU A 201 -13.67 16.61 -1.42
CA GLU A 201 -12.76 16.86 -2.55
C GLU A 201 -11.30 16.66 -2.17
N ALA A 202 -10.87 17.20 -1.02
CA ALA A 202 -9.51 17.01 -0.52
C ALA A 202 -9.21 15.52 -0.26
N TYR A 203 -10.18 14.76 0.24
CA TYR A 203 -10.07 13.31 0.41
C TYR A 203 -9.92 12.57 -0.92
N HIS A 204 -10.79 12.84 -1.91
CA HIS A 204 -10.73 12.22 -3.23
C HIS A 204 -9.42 12.54 -3.96
N GLN A 205 -8.97 13.80 -3.91
CA GLN A 205 -7.69 14.21 -4.48
C GLN A 205 -6.52 13.52 -3.78
N TYR A 206 -6.55 13.40 -2.45
CA TYR A 206 -5.50 12.69 -1.72
C TYR A 206 -5.48 11.19 -2.05
N LYS A 207 -6.65 10.59 -2.31
CA LYS A 207 -6.78 9.18 -2.70
C LYS A 207 -6.09 8.88 -4.04
N LEU A 208 -5.99 9.85 -4.96
CA LEU A 208 -5.25 9.68 -6.23
C LEU A 208 -3.76 9.40 -6.03
N ARG A 209 -3.19 9.75 -4.87
CA ARG A 209 -1.82 9.40 -4.53
C ARG A 209 -1.60 7.88 -4.41
N ASP A 210 -2.65 7.12 -4.10
CA ASP A 210 -2.59 5.66 -4.12
C ASP A 210 -2.43 5.11 -5.55
N GLU A 211 -3.13 5.71 -6.51
CA GLU A 211 -2.98 5.37 -7.93
C GLU A 211 -1.58 5.71 -8.46
N GLN A 212 -1.01 6.84 -8.04
CA GLN A 212 0.39 7.17 -8.36
C GLN A 212 1.37 6.09 -7.88
N GLU A 213 1.22 5.60 -6.64
CA GLU A 213 2.08 4.54 -6.11
C GLU A 213 1.93 3.23 -6.91
N LYS A 214 0.70 2.86 -7.27
CA LYS A 214 0.43 1.69 -8.12
C LYS A 214 1.06 1.80 -9.51
N TYR A 215 1.21 3.02 -10.04
CA TYR A 215 1.96 3.25 -11.28
C TYR A 215 3.47 3.10 -11.08
N PHE A 216 4.01 3.59 -9.96
CA PHE A 216 5.43 3.37 -9.63
C PHE A 216 5.77 1.89 -9.41
N GLU A 217 4.88 1.14 -8.76
CA GLU A 217 5.00 -0.32 -8.63
C GLU A 217 4.97 -0.98 -10.01
N GLN A 218 4.01 -0.63 -10.87
CA GLN A 218 3.93 -1.15 -12.24
C GLN A 218 5.20 -0.90 -13.05
N MET A 219 5.74 0.31 -12.93
CA MET A 219 6.95 0.75 -13.62
C MET A 219 8.16 -0.11 -13.24
N LYS A 220 8.26 -0.51 -11.97
CA LYS A 220 9.34 -1.37 -11.47
C LYS A 220 9.10 -2.83 -11.85
N ASP A 221 7.91 -3.35 -11.62
CA ASP A 221 7.66 -4.78 -11.72
C ASP A 221 7.36 -5.22 -13.16
N GLN A 222 6.28 -4.69 -13.75
CA GLN A 222 5.81 -5.11 -15.08
C GLN A 222 6.69 -4.55 -16.20
N MET A 223 7.20 -3.33 -16.03
CA MET A 223 7.97 -2.63 -17.07
C MET A 223 9.48 -2.70 -16.86
N ALA A 224 9.94 -3.26 -15.73
CA ALA A 224 11.35 -3.46 -15.40
C ALA A 224 12.22 -2.21 -15.64
N ALA A 225 11.68 -1.03 -15.36
CA ALA A 225 12.37 0.24 -15.60
C ALA A 225 13.67 0.38 -14.80
N ASP A 226 13.76 -0.31 -13.66
CA ASP A 226 14.94 -0.41 -12.79
C ASP A 226 16.09 -1.22 -13.41
N ARG A 227 15.83 -2.04 -14.43
CA ARG A 227 16.81 -2.92 -15.08
C ARG A 227 17.35 -2.37 -16.40
N GLN A 228 16.97 -1.15 -16.77
CA GLN A 228 17.40 -0.53 -18.02
C GLN A 228 18.88 -0.12 -17.94
N ARG A 229 19.75 -0.83 -18.67
CA ARG A 229 21.16 -0.47 -18.81
C ARG A 229 21.34 0.54 -19.93
N CYS A 230 21.85 1.72 -19.59
CA CYS A 230 22.19 2.78 -20.54
C CYS A 230 23.62 3.23 -20.30
N TRP A 231 24.34 3.54 -21.38
CA TRP A 231 25.71 4.05 -21.32
C TRP A 231 25.80 5.56 -21.61
N SER A 232 24.81 6.12 -22.33
CA SER A 232 24.71 7.56 -22.62
C SER A 232 23.41 8.16 -22.05
N GLU A 233 23.43 9.47 -21.78
CA GLU A 233 22.23 10.23 -21.36
C GLU A 233 21.16 10.27 -22.46
N GLU A 234 21.57 10.35 -23.72
CA GLU A 234 20.64 10.32 -24.86
C GLU A 234 19.91 8.97 -24.95
N GLY A 235 20.64 7.87 -24.75
CA GLY A 235 20.05 6.52 -24.70
C GLY A 235 19.09 6.36 -23.52
N TRP A 236 19.40 6.99 -22.37
CA TRP A 236 18.49 7.02 -21.22
C TRP A 236 17.22 7.80 -21.52
N THR A 237 17.34 9.00 -22.11
CA THR A 237 16.20 9.85 -22.48
C THR A 237 15.28 9.14 -23.47
N GLY A 238 15.85 8.46 -24.48
CA GLY A 238 15.07 7.66 -25.42
C GLY A 238 14.31 6.51 -24.73
N ARG A 239 14.93 5.81 -23.78
CA ARG A 239 14.24 4.75 -23.02
C ARG A 239 13.19 5.29 -22.06
N GLN A 240 13.38 6.48 -21.50
CA GLN A 240 12.35 7.14 -20.70
C GLN A 240 11.11 7.47 -21.55
N LEU A 241 11.29 7.91 -22.79
CA LEU A 241 10.16 8.12 -23.70
C LEU A 241 9.41 6.81 -23.98
N ILE A 242 10.12 5.71 -24.23
CA ILE A 242 9.50 4.38 -24.40
C ILE A 242 8.73 3.98 -23.13
N LEU A 243 9.30 4.21 -21.96
CA LEU A 243 8.64 3.92 -20.68
C LEU A 243 7.37 4.76 -20.50
N PHE A 244 7.41 6.04 -20.86
CA PHE A 244 6.24 6.93 -20.81
C PHE A 244 5.09 6.42 -21.69
N VAL A 245 5.38 6.05 -22.95
CA VAL A 245 4.39 5.43 -23.84
C VAL A 245 3.89 4.10 -23.29
N SER A 246 4.79 3.28 -22.73
CA SER A 246 4.44 2.01 -22.11
C SER A 246 3.48 2.19 -20.92
N LEU A 247 3.65 3.24 -20.11
CA LEU A 247 2.74 3.58 -19.01
C LEU A 247 1.34 3.96 -19.50
N ILE A 248 1.23 4.68 -20.62
CA ILE A 248 -0.08 5.01 -21.22
C ILE A 248 -0.80 3.71 -21.64
N LEU A 249 -0.11 2.85 -22.38
CA LEU A 249 -0.65 1.56 -22.83
C LEU A 249 -0.99 0.63 -21.65
N GLY A 250 -0.08 0.55 -20.66
CA GLY A 250 -0.27 -0.24 -19.45
C GLY A 250 -1.44 0.24 -18.59
N SER A 251 -1.69 1.56 -18.57
CA SER A 251 -2.85 2.15 -17.91
C SER A 251 -4.16 1.71 -18.58
N GLN A 252 -4.22 1.71 -19.90
CA GLN A 252 -5.38 1.24 -20.65
C GLN A 252 -5.64 -0.25 -20.44
N VAL A 253 -4.59 -1.08 -20.50
CA VAL A 253 -4.69 -2.53 -20.20
C VAL A 253 -5.23 -2.76 -18.80
N ARG A 254 -4.73 -2.03 -17.80
CA ARG A 254 -5.20 -2.11 -16.41
C ARG A 254 -6.64 -1.63 -16.25
N HIS A 255 -7.04 -0.59 -16.99
CA HIS A 255 -8.41 -0.09 -16.99
C HIS A 255 -9.40 -1.14 -17.54
N VAL A 256 -9.10 -1.74 -18.69
CA VAL A 256 -9.91 -2.81 -19.29
C VAL A 256 -9.96 -4.03 -18.37
N TRP A 257 -8.82 -4.41 -17.78
CA TRP A 257 -8.78 -5.48 -16.78
C TRP A 257 -9.74 -5.21 -15.62
N ARG A 258 -9.65 -4.03 -14.99
CA ARG A 258 -10.45 -3.68 -13.81
C ARG A 258 -11.95 -3.61 -14.09
N THR A 259 -12.34 -3.26 -15.32
CA THR A 259 -13.74 -3.03 -15.71
C THR A 259 -14.42 -4.27 -16.28
N LYS A 260 -13.71 -5.10 -17.06
CA LYS A 260 -14.33 -6.21 -17.82
C LYS A 260 -13.75 -7.59 -17.53
N LEU A 261 -12.49 -7.70 -17.08
CA LEU A 261 -11.76 -8.98 -17.02
C LEU A 261 -11.29 -9.37 -15.61
N LYS A 262 -11.68 -8.61 -14.59
CA LYS A 262 -11.22 -8.76 -13.20
C LYS A 262 -11.60 -10.12 -12.58
N ASP A 263 -12.76 -10.66 -12.94
CA ASP A 263 -13.27 -11.90 -12.36
C ASP A 263 -12.57 -13.14 -12.91
N ARG A 264 -11.98 -13.04 -14.12
CA ARG A 264 -11.36 -14.16 -14.82
C ARG A 264 -9.84 -14.17 -14.71
N PHE A 265 -9.21 -13.00 -14.71
CA PHE A 265 -7.76 -12.87 -14.60
C PHE A 265 -7.39 -12.22 -13.27
N SER A 266 -6.46 -12.85 -12.56
CA SER A 266 -5.98 -12.38 -11.26
C SER A 266 -5.19 -11.07 -11.36
N SER A 267 -4.56 -10.82 -12.51
CA SER A 267 -3.74 -9.62 -12.74
C SER A 267 -3.77 -9.15 -14.20
N SER A 268 -3.43 -7.87 -14.40
CA SER A 268 -3.26 -7.32 -15.75
C SER A 268 -2.07 -7.93 -16.51
N LEU A 269 -1.11 -8.53 -15.81
CA LEU A 269 0.04 -9.20 -16.42
C LEU A 269 -0.37 -10.54 -17.03
N GLU A 270 -1.29 -11.25 -16.38
CA GLU A 270 -1.82 -12.54 -16.85
C GLU A 270 -2.53 -12.40 -18.20
N ILE A 271 -3.21 -11.27 -18.46
CA ILE A 271 -3.76 -10.93 -19.78
C ILE A 271 -2.65 -10.86 -20.83
N LEU A 272 -1.52 -10.21 -20.51
CA LEU A 272 -0.40 -10.08 -21.45
C LEU A 272 0.29 -11.42 -21.68
N ASP A 273 0.42 -12.24 -20.63
CA ASP A 273 1.02 -13.57 -20.72
C ASP A 273 0.15 -14.54 -21.55
N GLU A 274 -1.19 -14.47 -21.43
CA GLU A 274 -2.11 -15.28 -22.25
C GLU A 274 -1.97 -14.92 -23.75
N MET A 275 -1.86 -13.62 -24.05
CA MET A 275 -1.68 -13.11 -25.41
C MET A 275 -0.26 -13.37 -25.96
N ARG A 276 0.73 -13.64 -25.10
CA ARG A 276 2.13 -13.89 -25.50
C ARG A 276 2.32 -15.12 -26.37
N SER A 277 1.40 -16.08 -26.28
CA SER A 277 1.43 -17.28 -27.11
C SER A 277 1.15 -17.01 -28.59
N ILE A 278 0.54 -15.87 -28.91
CA ILE A 278 0.24 -15.46 -30.28
C ILE A 278 1.53 -15.06 -30.99
N ARG A 279 1.85 -15.75 -32.08
CA ARG A 279 3.07 -15.51 -32.88
C ARG A 279 2.73 -15.25 -34.34
N CYS A 280 3.43 -14.28 -34.93
CA CYS A 280 3.50 -14.10 -36.37
C CYS A 280 4.74 -14.83 -36.90
N ILE A 281 4.55 -15.79 -37.79
CA ILE A 281 5.59 -16.60 -38.41
C ILE A 281 5.74 -16.15 -39.86
N GLU A 282 6.91 -15.63 -40.19
CA GLU A 282 7.29 -15.22 -41.54
C GLU A 282 8.40 -16.14 -42.04
N HIS A 283 8.20 -16.77 -43.20
CA HIS A 283 9.24 -17.53 -43.90
C HIS A 283 9.51 -16.87 -45.25
N PRO A 284 10.78 -16.73 -45.67
CA PRO A 284 11.11 -16.19 -46.99
C PRO A 284 10.39 -16.98 -48.09
N GLY A 285 9.66 -16.29 -48.97
CA GLY A 285 8.90 -16.90 -50.07
C GLY A 285 7.53 -17.50 -49.69
N HIS A 286 7.10 -17.43 -48.43
CA HIS A 286 5.77 -17.88 -47.99
C HIS A 286 4.94 -16.73 -47.40
N ALA A 287 3.61 -16.84 -47.50
CA ALA A 287 2.70 -15.91 -46.86
C ALA A 287 2.83 -15.95 -45.33
N ARG A 288 2.69 -14.78 -44.69
CA ARG A 288 2.72 -14.62 -43.23
C ARG A 288 1.63 -15.45 -42.56
N LYS A 289 1.97 -16.18 -41.51
CA LYS A 289 1.02 -17.01 -40.73
C LYS A 289 0.97 -16.54 -39.29
N ILE A 290 -0.23 -16.23 -38.80
CA ILE A 290 -0.48 -15.91 -37.39
C ILE A 290 -1.07 -17.16 -36.72
N THR A 291 -0.63 -17.47 -35.50
CA THR A 291 -1.22 -18.56 -34.70
C THR A 291 -2.68 -18.26 -34.35
N PRO A 292 -3.55 -19.27 -34.26
CA PRO A 292 -4.96 -19.05 -33.96
C PRO A 292 -5.17 -18.47 -32.55
N PHE A 293 -6.22 -17.67 -32.40
CA PHE A 293 -6.68 -17.14 -31.13
C PHE A 293 -7.64 -18.17 -30.51
N VAL A 294 -7.42 -18.55 -29.25
CA VAL A 294 -8.18 -19.64 -28.60
C VAL A 294 -8.74 -19.20 -27.25
N GLY A 295 -10.00 -19.57 -26.98
CA GLY A 295 -10.62 -19.49 -25.65
C GLY A 295 -10.53 -18.11 -25.02
N ALA A 296 -9.71 -17.99 -23.97
CA ALA A 296 -9.50 -16.77 -23.20
C ALA A 296 -8.99 -15.59 -24.06
N GLN A 297 -8.29 -15.86 -25.16
CA GLN A 297 -7.76 -14.83 -26.06
C GLN A 297 -8.87 -14.10 -26.83
N LEU A 298 -9.93 -14.82 -27.23
CA LEU A 298 -11.06 -14.21 -27.95
C LEU A 298 -11.83 -13.25 -27.05
N GLU A 299 -11.97 -13.60 -25.77
CA GLU A 299 -12.63 -12.76 -24.78
C GLU A 299 -11.79 -11.52 -24.44
N ILE A 300 -10.45 -11.65 -24.41
CA ILE A 300 -9.56 -10.50 -24.33
C ILE A 300 -9.78 -9.60 -25.55
N CYS A 301 -9.80 -10.13 -26.77
CA CYS A 301 -10.05 -9.36 -27.99
C CYS A 301 -11.38 -8.59 -27.92
N GLU A 302 -12.47 -9.26 -27.50
CA GLU A 302 -13.77 -8.64 -27.29
C GLU A 302 -13.74 -7.52 -26.23
N ALA A 303 -13.07 -7.77 -25.10
CA ALA A 303 -12.97 -6.79 -24.01
C ALA A 303 -12.24 -5.51 -24.46
N PHE A 304 -11.19 -5.65 -25.28
CA PHE A 304 -10.43 -4.54 -25.87
C PHE A 304 -11.08 -3.96 -27.14
N GLY A 305 -12.13 -4.58 -27.68
CA GLY A 305 -12.90 -4.08 -28.82
C GLY A 305 -12.20 -4.25 -30.16
N PHE A 306 -11.35 -5.26 -30.32
CA PHE A 306 -10.74 -5.58 -31.63
C PHE A 306 -11.13 -6.99 -32.10
N GLU A 307 -11.41 -7.11 -33.39
CA GLU A 307 -11.66 -8.41 -34.02
C GLU A 307 -10.33 -9.09 -34.38
N PRO A 308 -10.15 -10.40 -34.10
CA PRO A 308 -8.93 -11.06 -34.50
C PRO A 308 -8.83 -11.21 -36.03
N PRO A 309 -7.61 -11.32 -36.61
CA PRO A 309 -7.43 -11.30 -38.05
C PRO A 309 -8.11 -12.49 -38.75
N LYS A 310 -8.77 -12.22 -39.89
CA LYS A 310 -9.53 -13.21 -40.67
C LYS A 310 -8.76 -14.52 -40.86
N GLY A 311 -9.31 -15.61 -40.33
CA GLY A 311 -8.73 -16.96 -40.42
C GLY A 311 -7.95 -17.42 -39.19
N CYS A 312 -7.78 -16.56 -38.18
CA CYS A 312 -7.13 -16.88 -36.91
C CYS A 312 -8.12 -17.29 -35.82
N ASP A 313 -9.43 -17.10 -36.03
CA ASP A 313 -10.50 -17.37 -35.04
C ASP A 313 -10.93 -18.84 -35.00
N LYS A 314 -10.28 -19.68 -35.81
CA LYS A 314 -10.75 -21.04 -36.06
C LYS A 314 -10.42 -21.92 -34.86
N VAL A 315 -11.48 -22.49 -34.28
CA VAL A 315 -11.45 -23.71 -33.48
C VAL A 315 -10.47 -24.67 -34.14
N TYR A 316 -9.46 -25.12 -33.39
CA TYR A 316 -8.48 -26.09 -33.83
C TYR A 316 -9.19 -27.32 -34.42
N THR A 317 -9.33 -27.38 -35.75
CA THR A 317 -9.67 -28.62 -36.45
C THR A 317 -8.37 -29.39 -36.61
N SER A 318 -8.22 -30.46 -35.84
CA SER A 318 -7.05 -31.34 -35.93
C SER A 318 -6.79 -31.69 -37.39
N ILE A 319 -5.57 -31.43 -37.87
CA ILE A 319 -5.11 -31.71 -39.24
C ILE A 319 -5.07 -33.24 -39.53
N ARG A 320 -5.57 -34.08 -38.61
CA ARG A 320 -5.55 -35.55 -38.71
C ARG A 320 -6.93 -36.17 -38.47
N LYS A 321 -7.89 -35.82 -39.32
CA LYS A 321 -8.84 -36.83 -39.82
C LYS A 321 -8.52 -37.05 -41.29
N GLN A 322 -7.37 -37.68 -41.58
CA GLN A 322 -7.32 -38.45 -42.82
C GLN A 322 -8.40 -39.52 -42.68
N GLU A 323 -9.39 -39.54 -43.57
CA GLU A 323 -10.33 -40.64 -43.64
C GLU A 323 -9.53 -41.94 -43.68
N LYS A 324 -9.84 -42.88 -42.78
CA LYS A 324 -9.20 -44.19 -42.77
C LYS A 324 -9.37 -44.81 -44.16
N LYS A 325 -8.31 -44.86 -44.95
CA LYS A 325 -8.32 -45.63 -46.21
C LYS A 325 -8.69 -47.07 -45.86
N ARG A 326 -9.77 -47.60 -46.47
CA ARG A 326 -10.21 -48.99 -46.31
C ARG A 326 -9.02 -49.91 -46.59
N GLY A 327 -8.62 -50.69 -45.60
CA GLY A 327 -7.57 -51.71 -45.75
C GLY A 327 -7.96 -52.77 -46.79
N ARG A 328 -6.95 -53.40 -47.40
CA ARG A 328 -7.08 -54.43 -48.44
C ARG A 328 -8.07 -55.53 -47.99
N PRO A 329 -9.08 -55.90 -48.80
CA PRO A 329 -10.02 -56.94 -48.42
C PRO A 329 -9.31 -58.30 -48.28
N ARG A 330 -9.67 -59.07 -47.25
CA ARG A 330 -9.12 -60.41 -46.99
C ARG A 330 -9.52 -61.38 -48.11
N LYS A 331 -8.56 -62.20 -48.55
CA LYS A 331 -8.73 -63.23 -49.58
C LYS A 331 -9.65 -64.33 -49.04
N LYS A 332 -10.69 -64.72 -49.79
CA LYS A 332 -11.58 -65.82 -49.41
C LYS A 332 -10.82 -67.14 -49.42
N VAL A 333 -10.94 -67.91 -48.34
CA VAL A 333 -10.49 -69.31 -48.28
C VAL A 333 -11.54 -70.14 -49.01
N VAL A 334 -11.12 -70.94 -49.99
CA VAL A 334 -11.99 -71.90 -50.68
C VAL A 334 -11.88 -73.20 -49.91
N GLU A 335 -12.99 -73.64 -49.31
CA GLU A 335 -13.12 -75.00 -48.77
C GLU A 335 -13.19 -75.98 -49.94
N VAL A 336 -12.27 -76.94 -49.99
CA VAL A 336 -12.34 -78.08 -50.90
C VAL A 336 -13.11 -79.16 -50.16
N ASN A 337 -14.34 -79.45 -50.60
CA ASN A 337 -15.06 -80.64 -50.18
C ASN A 337 -14.45 -81.86 -50.86
N ASN A 338 -14.14 -82.89 -50.06
CA ASN A 338 -13.72 -84.20 -50.52
C ASN A 338 -14.95 -84.99 -50.99
N ASP A 339 -14.90 -85.50 -52.21
CA ASP A 339 -15.69 -86.66 -52.65
C ASP A 339 -14.78 -87.90 -52.69
#